data_AF-A0A4R2ZPK6-F1
#
_entry.id   AF-A0A4R2ZPK6-F1
#
_cell.length_a   1.000
_cell.length_b   1.000
_cell.length_c   1.000
_cell.angle_alpha   90.00
_cell.angle_beta   90.00
_cell.angle_gamma   90.00
#
_symmetry.space_group_name_H-M   'P 1'
#
loop_
_entity.id
_entity.type
_entity.pdbx_description
1 polymer ?
#
loop_
_entity_poly.entity_id
_entity_poly.type
_entity_poly.pdbx_seq_one_letter_code
_entity_poly.pdbx_strand_id
1 'polypeptide(L)'
;MAAIADWLDDRVPEIIRSPGLHDDKADFRDQAKVLVESAGAEGFTVAEIKGACGGDVERYLLDQQNAMTHVNRQQRLTEDD
;
A
#
# COMPACT_ATOMS: atom_id res chain seq x y z
N MET A 1 -6.86 17.33 11.17
CA MET A 1 -5.94 17.22 10.04
C MET A 1 -5.67 15.74 9.87
N ALA A 2 -6.20 15.13 8.82
CA ALA A 2 -5.83 13.76 8.50
C ALA A 2 -4.35 13.78 8.14
N ALA A 3 -3.53 13.09 8.93
CA ALA A 3 -2.13 12.92 8.57
C ALA A 3 -2.10 12.05 7.32
N ILE A 4 -1.17 12.32 6.42
CA ILE A 4 -0.96 11.48 5.24
C ILE A 4 -0.79 9.99 5.58
N ALA A 5 -0.28 9.68 6.78
CA ALA A 5 -0.20 8.32 7.30
C ALA A 5 -1.58 7.66 7.49
N ASP A 6 -2.58 8.40 7.98
CA ASP A 6 -3.96 7.94 8.17
C ASP A 6 -4.64 7.70 6.81
N TRP A 7 -4.42 8.61 5.87
CA TRP A 7 -4.88 8.44 4.49
C TRP A 7 -4.24 7.24 3.79
N LEU A 8 -2.93 7.03 3.99
CA LEU A 8 -2.23 5.86 3.47
C LEU A 8 -2.76 4.57 4.09
N ASP A 9 -3.07 4.55 5.39
CA ASP A 9 -3.58 3.37 6.09
C ASP A 9 -4.93 2.90 5.52
N ASP A 10 -5.79 3.81 5.08
CA ASP A 10 -7.06 3.48 4.43
C ASP A 10 -6.87 3.14 2.94
N ARG A 11 -6.04 3.93 2.23
CA ARG A 11 -5.91 3.83 0.76
C ARG A 11 -5.05 2.66 0.29
N VAL A 12 -3.97 2.35 1.00
CA VAL A 12 -3.02 1.28 0.67
C VAL A 12 -3.69 -0.10 0.65
N PRO A 13 -4.48 -0.52 1.67
CA PRO A 13 -5.18 -1.78 1.61
C PRO A 13 -6.26 -1.82 0.52
N GLU A 14 -6.87 -0.70 0.11
CA GLU A 14 -7.77 -0.70 -1.07
C GLU A 14 -7.03 -1.02 -2.38
N ILE A 15 -5.84 -0.43 -2.56
CA ILE A 15 -4.98 -0.67 -3.73
C ILE A 15 -4.47 -2.12 -3.73
N ILE A 16 -4.02 -2.61 -2.56
CA ILE A 16 -3.47 -3.97 -2.41
C ILE A 16 -4.56 -5.06 -2.46
N ARG A 17 -5.77 -4.80 -1.97
CA ARG A 17 -6.88 -5.78 -1.98
C ARG A 17 -7.56 -5.91 -3.34
N SER A 18 -7.30 -5.01 -4.29
CA SER A 18 -7.83 -5.20 -5.65
C SER A 18 -7.33 -6.53 -6.20
N PRO A 19 -8.22 -7.48 -6.56
CA PRO A 19 -7.87 -8.88 -6.86
C PRO A 19 -7.12 -9.09 -8.19
N GLY A 20 -6.52 -8.03 -8.75
CA GLY A 20 -5.44 -8.16 -9.72
C GLY A 20 -4.16 -8.46 -8.94
N LEU A 21 -3.85 -9.74 -8.76
CA LEU A 21 -2.62 -10.18 -8.12
C LEU A 21 -1.44 -9.80 -9.02
N HIS A 22 -0.68 -8.78 -8.63
CA HIS A 22 0.40 -8.26 -9.44
C HIS A 22 1.73 -8.85 -8.98
N ASP A 23 2.23 -9.82 -9.75
CA ASP A 23 3.48 -10.56 -9.49
C ASP A 23 4.72 -9.79 -9.98
N ASP A 24 4.52 -8.71 -10.75
CA ASP A 24 5.58 -8.01 -11.48
C ASP A 24 5.95 -6.64 -10.88
N LYS A 25 7.25 -6.36 -10.83
CA LYS A 25 7.83 -5.03 -10.47
C LYS A 25 7.23 -3.86 -11.25
N ALA A 26 6.79 -4.10 -12.49
CA ALA A 26 6.18 -3.08 -13.32
C ALA A 26 4.88 -2.53 -12.72
N ASP A 27 4.18 -3.37 -11.97
CA ASP A 27 2.89 -3.04 -11.42
C ASP A 27 2.97 -2.20 -10.16
N PHE A 28 3.92 -2.52 -9.28
CA PHE A 28 4.19 -1.69 -8.10
C PHE A 28 4.55 -0.25 -8.46
N ARG A 29 5.23 -0.04 -9.58
CA ARG A 29 5.54 1.30 -10.07
C ARG A 29 4.28 2.04 -10.52
N ASP A 30 3.34 1.34 -11.16
CA ASP A 30 2.06 1.92 -11.56
C ASP A 30 1.19 2.23 -10.33
N GLN A 31 1.11 1.31 -9.37
CA GLN A 31 0.42 1.53 -8.10
C GLN A 31 1.00 2.69 -7.30
N ALA A 32 2.33 2.78 -7.22
CA ALA A 32 3.00 3.90 -6.56
C ALA A 32 2.67 5.22 -7.26
N LYS A 33 2.58 5.22 -8.59
CA LYS A 33 2.17 6.39 -9.37
C LYS A 33 0.71 6.76 -9.10
N VAL A 34 -0.21 5.80 -9.14
CA VAL A 34 -1.64 6.00 -8.82
C VAL A 34 -1.85 6.52 -7.40
N LEU A 35 -1.10 5.99 -6.44
CA LEU A 35 -1.10 6.45 -5.05
C LEU A 35 -0.66 7.92 -4.98
N VAL A 36 0.44 8.27 -5.67
CA VAL A 36 0.95 9.64 -5.72
C VAL A 36 -0.01 10.60 -6.39
N GLU A 37 -0.64 10.19 -7.49
CA GLU A 37 -1.65 10.98 -8.20
C GLU A 37 -2.91 11.18 -7.34
N SER A 38 -3.36 10.15 -6.63
CA SER A 38 -4.52 10.22 -5.72
C SER A 38 -4.25 11.15 -4.53
N ALA A 39 -3.07 11.02 -3.92
CA ALA A 39 -2.68 11.89 -2.80
C ALA A 39 -2.55 13.35 -3.25
N GLY A 40 -2.05 13.58 -4.47
CA GLY A 40 -2.00 14.92 -5.08
C GLY A 40 -3.40 15.53 -5.27
N ALA A 41 -4.39 14.70 -5.63
CA ALA A 41 -5.79 15.13 -5.72
C ALA A 41 -6.39 15.49 -4.35
N GLU A 42 -5.96 14.80 -3.28
CA GLU A 42 -6.34 15.11 -1.90
C GLU A 42 -5.64 16.37 -1.34
N GLY A 43 -4.59 16.86 -2.01
CA GLY A 43 -3.80 18.03 -1.62
C GLY A 43 -2.46 17.74 -0.95
N PHE A 44 -2.02 16.48 -0.93
CA PHE A 44 -0.70 16.09 -0.41
C PHE A 44 0.40 16.22 -1.46
N THR A 45 1.60 16.54 -1.01
CA THR A 45 2.76 16.59 -1.90
C THR A 45 3.48 15.24 -1.99
N VAL A 46 4.16 15.00 -3.11
CA VAL A 46 4.98 13.80 -3.31
C VAL A 46 6.04 13.63 -2.20
N ALA A 47 6.57 14.73 -1.68
CA ALA A 47 7.55 14.72 -0.61
C ALA A 47 6.94 14.22 0.71
N GLU A 48 5.71 14.63 1.03
CA GLU A 48 4.98 14.13 2.21
C GLU A 48 4.68 12.64 2.07
N ILE A 49 4.24 12.20 0.88
CA ILE A 49 3.93 10.78 0.62
C ILE A 49 5.18 9.93 0.81
N LYS A 50 6.28 10.33 0.16
CA LYS A 50 7.56 9.63 0.31
C LYS A 50 8.03 9.64 1.76
N GLY A 51 7.92 10.77 2.46
CA GLY A 51 8.27 10.86 3.88
C GLY A 51 7.48 9.88 4.74
N ALA A 52 6.17 9.78 4.48
CA ALA A 52 5.28 8.86 5.20
C ALA A 52 5.53 7.39 4.85
N CYS A 53 5.90 7.09 3.60
CA CYS A 53 6.29 5.76 3.15
C CYS A 53 7.74 5.37 3.51
N GLY A 54 8.48 6.19 4.27
CA GLY A 54 9.86 5.90 4.65
C GLY A 54 10.90 6.11 3.55
N GLY A 55 10.56 6.89 2.52
CA GLY A 55 11.41 7.29 1.39
C GLY A 55 11.01 6.65 0.06
N ASP A 56 10.58 5.38 0.12
CA ASP A 56 10.29 4.55 -1.06
C ASP A 56 8.86 3.99 -1.00
N VAL A 57 7.97 4.60 -1.79
CA VAL A 57 6.56 4.20 -1.89
C VAL A 57 6.41 2.77 -2.43
N GLU A 58 7.22 2.37 -3.42
CA GLU A 58 7.23 1.01 -3.97
C GLU A 58 7.60 -0.02 -2.89
N ARG A 59 8.61 0.29 -2.05
CA ARG A 59 9.05 -0.57 -0.95
C ARG A 59 7.96 -0.71 0.11
N TYR A 60 7.29 0.40 0.43
CA TYR A 60 6.20 0.45 1.39
C TYR A 60 5.00 -0.40 0.94
N LEU A 61 4.58 -0.28 -0.32
CA LEU A 61 3.48 -1.08 -0.89
C LEU A 61 3.82 -2.57 -0.89
N LEU A 62 5.06 -2.92 -1.24
CA LEU A 62 5.53 -4.31 -1.21
C LEU A 62 5.55 -4.87 0.22
N ASP A 63 6.01 -4.09 1.20
CA ASP A 63 6.02 -4.50 2.61
C ASP A 63 4.60 -4.72 3.13
N GLN A 64 3.66 -3.82 2.81
CA GLN A 64 2.26 -4.00 3.19
C GLN A 64 1.58 -5.17 2.51
N GLN A 65 1.86 -5.41 1.23
CA GLN A 65 1.31 -6.58 0.53
C GLN A 65 1.85 -7.88 1.14
N ASN A 66 3.15 -7.92 1.47
CA ASN A 66 3.76 -9.06 2.15
C ASN A 66 3.16 -9.25 3.55
N ALA A 67 2.95 -8.19 4.32
CA ALA A 67 2.33 -8.24 5.64
C ALA A 67 0.89 -8.80 5.56
N MET A 68 0.05 -8.27 4.66
CA MET A 68 -1.31 -8.77 4.46
C MET A 68 -1.36 -10.22 3.97
N THR A 69 -0.48 -10.60 3.04
CA THR A 69 -0.38 -11.98 2.55
C THR A 69 0.06 -12.94 3.65
N HIS A 70 1.01 -12.52 4.50
CA HIS A 70 1.48 -13.31 5.63
C HIS A 70 0.37 -13.52 6.66
N VAL A 71 -0.36 -12.47 7.04
CA VAL A 71 -1.50 -12.54 7.97
C VAL A 71 -2.58 -13.48 7.43
N ASN A 72 -2.93 -13.36 6.15
CA ASN A 72 -3.96 -14.20 5.52
C ASN A 72 -3.53 -15.69 5.40
N ARG A 73 -2.22 -15.96 5.39
CA ARG A 73 -1.67 -17.33 5.47
C ARG A 73 -1.70 -17.88 6.89
N GLN A 74 -1.40 -17.07 7.91
CA GLN A 74 -1.41 -17.51 9.32
C GLN A 74 -2.82 -17.77 9.87
N GLN A 75 -3.81 -16.96 9.47
CA GLN A 75 -5.20 -17.16 9.90
C GLN A 75 -5.77 -18.51 9.42
N ARG A 76 -5.50 -18.88 8.16
CA ARG A 76 -5.90 -20.18 7.61
C ARG A 76 -5.27 -21.42 8.27
N LEU A 77 -4.19 -21.26 9.04
CA LEU A 77 -3.58 -22.38 9.78
C LEU A 77 -4.13 -22.52 11.21
N THR A 78 -4.88 -21.52 11.71
CA THR A 78 -5.42 -21.53 13.08
C THR A 78 -6.89 -21.94 13.13
N GLU A 79 -7.59 -21.96 11.98
CA GLU A 79 -9.00 -22.38 11.87
C GLU A 79 -9.18 -23.90 11.65
N ASP A 80 -8.08 -24.65 11.52
CA ASP A 80 -8.04 -26.11 11.29
C ASP A 80 -7.59 -26.92 12.55
N ASP A 81 -7.88 -26.45 13.77
CA ASP A 81 -7.72 -27.22 15.03
C ASP A 81 -9.05 -27.40 15.79
#